data_AF-L8JA68-F1
#
_entry.id   AF-L8JA68-F1
#
_cell.length_a   1.000
_cell.length_b   1.000
_cell.length_c   1.000
_cell.angle_alpha   90.00
_cell.angle_beta   90.00
_cell.angle_gamma   90.00
#
_symmetry.space_group_name_H-M   'P 1'
#
loop_
_entity.id
_entity.type
_entity.pdbx_description
1 polymer ?
#
loop_
_entity_poly.entity_id
_entity_poly.type
_entity_poly.pdbx_seq_one_letter_code
_entity_poly.pdbx_strand_id
1 'polypeptide(L)'
;MKDILEQAIELRKQGAFEASRALLMPLLSTPATKGRAHLHMAWSFDNQGKEAQAIEHYLKALDGHLTETEIFDGLFGLASTYRSLGFYEKAIVVFENIINQYPDAIEAKPFYAMCLYNIGRYKEATALLLNLLLETTDEAAILEYKRAIALYAEDLDRTW
;
A
#
# COMPACT_ATOMS: atom_id res chain seq x y z
N MET A 1 -15.05 28.17 7.52
CA MET A 1 -13.90 27.76 8.36
C MET A 1 -13.38 26.48 7.72
N LYS A 2 -12.13 26.42 7.23
CA LYS A 2 -11.61 25.19 6.58
C LYS A 2 -11.57 24.07 7.60
N ASP A 3 -11.94 22.86 7.19
CA ASP A 3 -11.88 21.68 8.06
C ASP A 3 -10.43 21.49 8.55
N ILE A 4 -10.26 21.07 9.82
CA ILE A 4 -8.94 20.84 10.44
C ILE A 4 -8.14 19.84 9.58
N LEU A 5 -8.82 18.84 9.03
CA LEU A 5 -8.23 17.83 8.19
C LEU A 5 -7.69 18.41 6.88
N GLU A 6 -8.47 19.24 6.18
CA GLU A 6 -8.07 19.89 4.94
C GLU A 6 -6.81 20.74 5.12
N GLN A 7 -6.76 21.50 6.22
CA GLN A 7 -5.59 22.31 6.56
C GLN A 7 -4.36 21.45 6.86
N ALA A 8 -4.54 20.32 7.56
CA ALA A 8 -3.45 19.40 7.85
C ALA A 8 -2.92 18.73 6.57
N ILE A 9 -3.80 18.38 5.63
CA ILE A 9 -3.42 17.84 4.32
C ILE A 9 -2.60 18.87 3.54
N GLU A 10 -3.01 20.13 3.53
CA GLU A 10 -2.29 21.19 2.81
C GLU A 10 -0.89 21.41 3.41
N LEU A 11 -0.77 21.47 4.74
CA LEU A 11 0.53 21.57 5.42
C LEU A 11 1.44 20.39 5.06
N ARG A 12 0.91 19.16 5.02
CA ARG A 12 1.68 17.97 4.61
C ARG A 12 2.16 18.07 3.17
N LYS A 13 1.33 18.55 2.24
CA LYS A 13 1.71 18.76 0.82
C LYS A 13 2.83 19.79 0.67
N GLN A 14 2.88 20.78 1.55
CA GLN A 14 3.93 21.81 1.60
C GLN A 14 5.21 21.34 2.31
N GLY A 15 5.26 20.11 2.82
CA GLY A 15 6.39 19.60 3.61
C GLY A 15 6.42 20.09 5.06
N ALA A 16 5.39 20.82 5.51
CA ALA A 16 5.24 21.26 6.91
C ALA A 16 4.66 20.12 7.78
N PHE A 17 5.39 19.01 7.85
CA PHE A 17 4.91 17.74 8.42
C PHE A 17 4.58 17.82 9.91
N GLU A 18 5.43 18.48 10.71
CA GLU A 18 5.21 18.70 12.14
C GLU A 18 3.96 19.54 12.39
N ALA A 19 3.77 20.63 11.65
CA ALA A 19 2.61 21.49 11.77
C ALA A 19 1.33 20.75 11.36
N SER A 20 1.38 19.95 10.29
CA SER A 20 0.29 19.07 9.88
C SER A 20 -0.12 18.12 11.01
N ARG A 21 0.83 17.40 11.62
CA ARG A 21 0.54 16.48 12.73
C ARG A 21 0.04 17.20 13.98
N ALA A 22 0.62 18.36 14.30
CA ALA A 22 0.17 19.16 15.45
C ALA A 22 -1.30 19.58 15.30
N LEU A 23 -1.71 19.94 14.08
CA LEU A 23 -3.09 20.31 13.77
C LEU A 23 -4.07 19.14 13.88
N LEU A 24 -3.61 17.90 13.70
CA LEU A 24 -4.41 16.68 13.83
C LEU A 24 -4.59 16.21 15.28
N MET A 25 -3.74 16.64 16.22
CA MET A 25 -3.77 16.16 17.62
C MET A 25 -5.15 16.33 18.31
N PRO A 26 -5.88 17.45 18.15
CA PRO A 26 -7.19 17.60 18.77
C PRO A 26 -8.21 16.54 18.32
N LEU A 27 -8.10 16.05 17.08
CA LEU A 27 -9.01 15.05 16.51
C LEU A 27 -8.85 13.66 17.15
N LEU A 28 -7.74 13.42 17.87
CA LEU A 28 -7.48 12.15 18.56
C LEU A 28 -8.39 11.95 19.78
N SER A 29 -8.99 13.03 20.31
CA SER A 29 -9.87 12.97 21.49
C SER A 29 -11.29 12.52 21.15
N THR A 30 -11.66 12.50 19.87
CA THR A 30 -13.01 12.16 19.41
C THR A 30 -12.99 10.80 18.72
N PRO A 31 -13.68 9.75 19.24
CA PRO A 31 -13.62 8.40 18.69
C PRO A 31 -13.97 8.28 17.21
N ALA A 32 -14.88 9.14 16.72
CA ALA A 32 -15.31 9.15 15.31
C ALA A 32 -14.25 9.71 14.35
N THR A 33 -13.33 10.57 14.83
CA THR A 33 -12.28 11.18 14.00
C THR A 33 -10.88 10.63 14.28
N LYS A 34 -10.72 9.89 15.38
CA LYS A 34 -9.43 9.38 15.87
C LYS A 34 -8.72 8.50 14.83
N GLY A 35 -9.44 7.58 14.19
CA GLY A 35 -8.88 6.69 13.16
C GLY A 35 -8.31 7.48 11.99
N ARG A 36 -9.14 8.34 11.40
CA ARG A 36 -8.77 9.25 10.30
C ARG A 36 -7.59 10.15 10.67
N ALA A 37 -7.60 10.74 11.85
CA ALA A 37 -6.49 11.58 12.32
C ALA A 37 -5.17 10.79 12.38
N HIS A 38 -5.18 9.56 12.89
CA HIS A 38 -4.01 8.68 12.86
C HIS A 38 -3.58 8.30 11.44
N LEU A 39 -4.51 8.03 10.52
CA LEU A 39 -4.18 7.76 9.11
C LEU A 39 -3.40 8.92 8.47
N HIS A 40 -3.89 10.15 8.65
CA HIS A 40 -3.21 11.34 8.14
C HIS A 40 -1.88 11.63 8.83
N MET A 41 -1.73 11.29 10.12
CA MET A 41 -0.43 11.35 10.81
C MET A 41 0.55 10.33 10.24
N ALA A 42 0.10 9.11 9.92
CA ALA A 42 0.92 8.07 9.30
C ALA A 42 1.48 8.55 7.96
N TRP A 43 0.61 9.05 7.07
CA TRP A 43 1.04 9.65 5.80
C TRP A 43 1.99 10.84 5.96
N SER A 44 1.82 11.64 7.01
CA SER A 44 2.74 12.74 7.31
C SER A 44 4.13 12.24 7.72
N PHE A 45 4.22 11.14 8.46
CA PHE A 45 5.50 10.51 8.79
C PHE A 45 6.14 9.83 7.59
N ASP A 46 5.38 9.08 6.79
CA ASP A 46 5.90 8.46 5.56
C ASP A 46 6.43 9.50 4.57
N ASN A 47 5.67 10.57 4.31
CA ASN A 47 6.13 11.64 3.41
C ASN A 47 7.39 12.35 3.92
N GLN A 48 7.67 12.27 5.22
CA GLN A 48 8.86 12.82 5.85
C GLN A 48 10.07 11.85 5.85
N GLY A 49 9.88 10.59 5.43
CA GLY A 49 10.90 9.54 5.56
C GLY A 49 11.09 9.07 7.01
N LYS A 50 10.00 9.04 7.76
CA LYS A 50 9.92 8.58 9.16
C LYS A 50 9.02 7.34 9.25
N GLU A 51 9.33 6.34 8.44
CA GLU A 51 8.54 5.13 8.21
C GLU A 51 8.30 4.35 9.51
N ALA A 52 9.29 4.27 10.40
CA ALA A 52 9.15 3.57 11.67
C ALA A 52 8.05 4.18 12.56
N GLN A 53 7.92 5.51 12.58
CA GLN A 53 6.84 6.19 13.29
C GLN A 53 5.49 6.04 12.58
N ALA A 54 5.48 5.95 11.26
CA ALA A 54 4.25 5.78 10.49
C ALA A 54 3.53 4.47 10.83
N ILE A 55 4.27 3.37 11.07
CA ILE A 55 3.68 2.06 11.44
C ILE A 55 2.73 2.18 12.64
N GLU A 56 3.16 2.82 13.73
CA GLU A 56 2.34 2.96 14.93
C GLU A 56 1.03 3.70 14.62
N HIS A 57 1.10 4.72 13.76
CA HIS A 57 -0.05 5.50 13.36
C HIS A 57 -0.99 4.74 12.41
N TYR A 58 -0.49 3.95 11.46
CA TYR A 58 -1.34 3.09 10.65
C TYR A 58 -2.08 2.05 11.49
N LEU A 59 -1.39 1.39 12.41
CA LEU A 59 -2.01 0.40 13.29
C LEU A 59 -3.12 1.02 14.14
N LYS A 60 -2.87 2.20 14.72
CA LYS A 60 -3.90 2.93 15.48
C LYS A 60 -5.04 3.46 14.60
N ALA A 61 -4.78 3.75 13.33
CA ALA A 61 -5.82 4.14 12.39
C ALA A 61 -6.76 2.97 12.10
N LEU A 62 -6.20 1.80 11.81
CA LEU A 62 -6.91 0.57 11.47
C LEU A 62 -7.68 -0.04 12.67
N ASP A 63 -7.32 0.33 13.91
CA ASP A 63 -8.08 0.02 15.13
C ASP A 63 -9.25 1.01 15.38
N GLY A 64 -9.36 2.06 14.56
CA GLY A 64 -10.36 3.13 14.70
C GLY A 64 -11.53 3.04 13.73
N HIS A 65 -12.37 4.08 13.74
CA HIS A 65 -13.44 4.25 12.76
C HIS A 65 -12.88 4.85 11.47
N LEU A 66 -12.99 4.10 10.37
CA LEU A 66 -12.56 4.47 9.02
C LEU A 66 -13.63 4.04 8.02
N THR A 67 -13.72 4.73 6.88
CA THR A 67 -14.48 4.23 5.72
C THR A 67 -13.72 3.09 5.03
N GLU A 68 -14.37 2.32 4.16
CA GLU A 68 -13.69 1.25 3.41
C GLU A 68 -12.49 1.75 2.60
N THR A 69 -12.61 2.92 1.96
CA THR A 69 -11.50 3.55 1.23
C THR A 69 -10.35 3.89 2.17
N GLU A 70 -10.64 4.40 3.37
CA GLU A 70 -9.61 4.75 4.35
C GLU A 70 -8.95 3.52 4.97
N ILE A 71 -9.69 2.41 5.12
CA ILE A 71 -9.15 1.12 5.55
C ILE A 71 -8.16 0.61 4.50
N PHE A 72 -8.55 0.61 3.22
CA PHE A 72 -7.67 0.24 2.12
C PHE A 72 -6.39 1.08 2.11
N ASP A 73 -6.54 2.40 2.17
CA ASP A 73 -5.45 3.37 2.24
C ASP A 73 -4.49 3.10 3.42
N GLY A 74 -5.04 2.80 4.59
CA GLY A 74 -4.28 2.47 5.79
C GLY A 74 -3.52 1.15 5.69
N LEU A 75 -4.16 0.11 5.13
CA LEU A 75 -3.52 -1.18 4.87
C LEU A 75 -2.41 -1.05 3.82
N PHE A 76 -2.68 -0.36 2.72
CA PHE A 76 -1.74 -0.16 1.63
C PHE A 76 -0.51 0.62 2.09
N GLY A 77 -0.74 1.69 2.85
CA GLY A 77 0.31 2.46 3.50
C GLY A 77 1.16 1.58 4.43
N LEU A 78 0.51 0.87 5.37
CA LEU A 78 1.20 -0.03 6.30
C LEU A 78 2.05 -1.10 5.61
N ALA A 79 1.51 -1.77 4.58
CA ALA A 79 2.23 -2.79 3.83
C ALA A 79 3.45 -2.21 3.11
N SER A 80 3.29 -1.04 2.50
CA SER A 80 4.35 -0.31 1.81
C SER A 80 5.46 0.12 2.77
N THR A 81 5.09 0.59 3.96
CA THR A 81 6.02 0.99 5.04
C THR A 81 6.74 -0.22 5.63
N TYR A 82 6.07 -1.36 5.81
CA TYR A 82 6.75 -2.60 6.21
C TYR A 82 7.78 -3.02 5.17
N ARG A 83 7.44 -2.97 3.88
CA ARG A 83 8.36 -3.30 2.79
C ARG A 83 9.56 -2.36 2.76
N SER A 84 9.36 -1.04 2.88
CA SER A 84 10.46 -0.06 2.83
C SER A 84 11.46 -0.26 3.98
N LEU A 85 11.00 -0.70 5.14
CA LEU A 85 11.82 -1.02 6.30
C LEU A 85 12.42 -2.44 6.29
N GLY A 86 12.15 -3.23 5.25
CA GLY A 86 12.67 -4.59 5.13
C GLY A 86 11.90 -5.65 5.92
N PHE A 87 10.74 -5.32 6.48
CA PHE A 87 9.85 -6.28 7.14
C PHE A 87 8.97 -7.00 6.11
N TYR A 88 9.60 -7.69 5.16
CA TYR A 88 8.95 -8.24 3.97
C TYR A 88 7.85 -9.24 4.28
N GLU A 89 8.04 -10.12 5.26
CA GLU A 89 7.04 -11.11 5.66
C GLU A 89 5.79 -10.44 6.25
N LYS A 90 5.97 -9.35 7.01
CA LYS A 90 4.82 -8.56 7.51
C LYS A 90 4.10 -7.85 6.38
N ALA A 91 4.85 -7.28 5.43
CA ALA A 91 4.28 -6.64 4.25
C ALA A 91 3.45 -7.65 3.42
N ILE A 92 3.96 -8.87 3.22
CA ILE A 92 3.27 -9.96 2.54
C ILE A 92 1.92 -10.25 3.19
N VAL A 93 1.87 -10.44 4.51
CA VAL A 93 0.59 -10.72 5.21
C VAL A 93 -0.43 -9.59 4.98
N VAL A 94 0.02 -8.33 5.02
CA VAL A 94 -0.90 -7.20 4.79
C VAL A 94 -1.32 -7.11 3.32
N PHE A 95 -0.43 -7.35 2.36
CA PHE A 95 -0.78 -7.37 0.94
C PHE A 95 -1.70 -8.53 0.56
N GLU A 96 -1.50 -9.73 1.11
CA GLU A 96 -2.41 -10.86 0.95
C GLU A 96 -3.80 -10.50 1.49
N ASN A 97 -3.86 -9.82 2.64
CA ASN A 97 -5.12 -9.31 3.17
C ASN A 97 -5.79 -8.31 2.22
N ILE A 98 -5.03 -7.35 1.67
CA ILE A 98 -5.55 -6.39 0.69
C ILE A 98 -6.11 -7.10 -0.54
N ILE A 99 -5.37 -8.04 -1.13
CA ILE A 99 -5.77 -8.76 -2.35
C ILE A 99 -7.04 -9.60 -2.10
N ASN A 100 -7.19 -10.18 -0.91
CA ASN A 100 -8.38 -10.94 -0.55
C ASN A 100 -9.62 -10.07 -0.31
N GLN A 101 -9.45 -8.89 0.32
CA GLN A 101 -10.55 -7.99 0.63
C GLN A 101 -10.96 -7.11 -0.56
N TYR A 102 -9.98 -6.73 -1.39
CA TYR A 102 -10.12 -5.81 -2.51
C TYR A 102 -9.56 -6.46 -3.78
N PRO A 103 -10.25 -7.47 -4.33
CA PRO A 103 -9.75 -8.22 -5.49
C PRO A 103 -9.55 -7.35 -6.74
N ASP A 104 -10.27 -6.22 -6.83
CA ASP A 104 -10.15 -5.26 -7.93
C ASP A 104 -8.99 -4.26 -7.76
N ALA A 105 -8.34 -4.22 -6.57
CA ALA A 105 -7.21 -3.33 -6.29
C ALA A 105 -5.90 -3.87 -6.87
N ILE A 106 -5.84 -3.91 -8.20
CA ILE A 106 -4.71 -4.42 -8.97
C ILE A 106 -3.39 -3.69 -8.66
N GLU A 107 -3.45 -2.46 -8.17
CA GLU A 107 -2.30 -1.64 -7.76
C GLU A 107 -1.51 -2.24 -6.60
N ALA A 108 -2.09 -3.15 -5.80
CA ALA A 108 -1.38 -3.85 -4.73
C ALA A 108 -0.46 -4.97 -5.25
N LYS A 109 -0.79 -5.58 -6.40
CA LYS A 109 -0.09 -6.75 -6.94
C LYS A 109 1.41 -6.48 -7.22
N PRO A 110 1.84 -5.34 -7.80
CA PRO A 110 3.26 -5.04 -7.98
C PRO A 110 4.04 -4.95 -6.67
N PHE A 111 3.48 -4.33 -5.63
CA PHE A 111 4.16 -4.18 -4.34
C PHE A 111 4.25 -5.52 -3.60
N TYR A 112 3.21 -6.35 -3.72
CA TYR A 112 3.24 -7.72 -3.24
C TYR A 112 4.34 -8.55 -3.94
N ALA A 113 4.43 -8.47 -5.27
CA ALA A 113 5.49 -9.13 -6.04
C ALA A 113 6.89 -8.69 -5.62
N MET A 114 7.10 -7.40 -5.32
CA MET A 114 8.38 -6.92 -4.78
C MET A 114 8.73 -7.59 -3.46
N CYS A 115 7.76 -7.74 -2.55
CA CYS A 115 7.99 -8.42 -1.27
C CYS A 115 8.33 -9.90 -1.46
N LEU A 116 7.61 -10.60 -2.36
CA LEU A 116 7.91 -11.99 -2.74
C LEU A 116 9.34 -12.13 -3.27
N TYR A 117 9.76 -11.22 -4.14
CA TYR A 117 11.13 -11.17 -4.64
C TYR A 117 12.13 -10.98 -3.48
N ASN A 118 11.86 -10.06 -2.56
CA ASN A 118 12.76 -9.78 -1.44
C ASN A 118 13.00 -10.99 -0.52
N ILE A 119 12.05 -11.93 -0.43
CA ILE A 119 12.20 -13.18 0.34
C ILE A 119 12.61 -14.40 -0.50
N GLY A 120 13.00 -14.20 -1.76
CA GLY A 120 13.48 -15.28 -2.63
C GLY A 120 12.39 -16.07 -3.36
N ARG A 121 11.12 -15.69 -3.25
CA ARG A 121 10.01 -16.29 -4.01
C ARG A 121 9.93 -15.72 -5.43
N TYR A 122 11.05 -15.82 -6.16
CA TYR A 122 11.23 -15.17 -7.46
C TYR A 122 10.22 -15.61 -8.51
N LYS A 123 9.95 -16.92 -8.60
CA LYS A 123 8.97 -17.46 -9.56
C LYS A 123 7.60 -16.85 -9.38
N GLU A 124 7.15 -16.79 -8.13
CA GLU A 124 5.80 -16.30 -7.80
C GLU A 124 5.71 -14.79 -8.04
N ALA A 125 6.75 -14.04 -7.69
CA ALA A 125 6.84 -12.62 -8.00
C ALA A 125 6.74 -12.36 -9.52
N THR A 126 7.54 -13.06 -10.32
CA THR A 126 7.57 -12.88 -11.78
C THR A 126 6.29 -13.36 -12.43
N ALA A 127 5.74 -14.52 -12.04
CA ALA A 127 4.47 -15.01 -12.53
C ALA A 127 3.32 -14.02 -12.26
N LEU A 128 3.27 -13.47 -11.03
CA LEU A 128 2.28 -12.46 -10.65
C LEU A 128 2.36 -11.21 -11.55
N LEU A 129 3.58 -10.71 -11.82
CA LEU A 129 3.79 -9.54 -12.68
C LEU A 129 3.46 -9.81 -14.15
N LEU A 130 3.76 -11.01 -14.67
CA LEU A 130 3.40 -11.39 -16.04
C LEU A 130 1.89 -11.51 -16.21
N ASN A 131 1.21 -12.13 -15.25
CA ASN A 131 -0.25 -12.21 -15.27
C ASN A 131 -0.88 -10.81 -15.19
N LEU A 132 -0.39 -9.96 -14.29
CA LEU A 132 -0.83 -8.58 -14.20
C LEU A 132 -0.63 -7.82 -15.52
N LEU A 133 0.55 -7.97 -16.16
CA LEU A 133 0.83 -7.36 -17.46
C LEU A 133 -0.22 -7.79 -18.50
N LEU A 134 -0.54 -9.08 -18.58
CA LEU A 134 -1.52 -9.61 -19.54
C LEU A 134 -2.97 -9.21 -19.22
N GLU A 135 -3.28 -8.94 -17.95
CA GLU A 135 -4.59 -8.45 -17.50
C GLU A 135 -4.79 -6.96 -17.85
N THR A 136 -3.74 -6.14 -17.80
CA THR A 136 -3.86 -4.68 -17.85
C THR A 136 -3.35 -4.03 -19.13
N THR A 137 -2.61 -4.76 -19.97
CA THR A 137 -2.00 -4.18 -21.18
C THR A 137 -2.98 -4.16 -22.36
N ASP A 138 -3.01 -3.02 -23.06
CA ASP A 138 -3.64 -2.89 -24.38
C ASP A 138 -2.59 -2.89 -25.51
N GLU A 139 -1.31 -3.14 -25.20
CA GLU A 139 -0.21 -3.09 -26.18
C GLU A 139 -0.24 -4.31 -27.09
N ALA A 140 -0.56 -4.09 -28.38
CA ALA A 140 -0.71 -5.15 -29.37
C ALA A 140 0.54 -6.02 -29.51
N ALA A 141 1.73 -5.41 -29.47
CA ALA A 141 2.99 -6.14 -29.59
C ALA A 141 3.22 -7.14 -28.45
N ILE A 142 2.69 -6.88 -27.25
CA ILE A 142 2.75 -7.82 -26.12
C ILE A 142 1.67 -8.89 -26.27
N LEU A 143 0.46 -8.49 -26.67
CA LEU A 143 -0.68 -9.40 -26.80
C LEU A 143 -0.50 -10.44 -27.91
N GLU A 144 0.29 -10.16 -28.95
CA GLU A 144 0.73 -11.15 -29.94
C GLU A 144 1.40 -12.39 -29.29
N TYR A 145 2.10 -12.19 -28.16
CA TYR A 145 2.78 -13.25 -27.40
C TYR A 145 2.01 -13.71 -26.16
N LYS A 146 0.74 -13.29 -25.98
CA LYS A 146 -0.08 -13.58 -24.78
C LYS A 146 -0.05 -15.05 -24.37
N ARG A 147 -0.22 -15.97 -25.32
CA ARG A 147 -0.22 -17.42 -25.04
C ARG A 147 1.13 -17.91 -24.50
N ALA A 148 2.24 -17.43 -25.06
CA ALA A 148 3.56 -17.81 -24.60
C ALA A 148 3.84 -17.23 -23.21
N ILE A 149 3.52 -15.95 -22.99
CA ILE A 149 3.70 -15.28 -21.69
C ILE A 149 2.88 -15.98 -20.60
N ALA A 150 1.61 -16.32 -20.88
CA ALA A 150 0.76 -17.04 -19.94
C ALA A 150 1.31 -18.42 -19.59
N LEU A 151 1.81 -19.16 -20.60
CA LEU A 151 2.43 -20.46 -20.37
C LEU A 151 3.69 -20.36 -19.49
N TYR A 152 4.54 -19.35 -19.71
CA TYR A 152 5.72 -19.13 -18.87
C TYR A 152 5.36 -18.71 -17.46
N ALA A 153 4.28 -17.95 -17.27
CA ALA A 153 3.81 -17.59 -15.94
C ALA A 153 3.35 -18.80 -15.10
N GLU A 154 2.96 -19.91 -15.72
CA GLU A 154 2.62 -21.16 -15.00
C GLU A 154 3.86 -21.88 -14.45
N ASP A 155 4.95 -21.94 -15.22
CA ASP A 155 6.23 -22.50 -14.79
C ASP A 155 7.41 -21.86 -15.52
N LEU A 156 8.05 -20.90 -14.86
CA LEU A 156 9.15 -20.11 -15.41
C LEU A 156 10.45 -20.90 -15.65
N ASP A 157 10.61 -22.07 -15.01
CA ASP A 157 11.81 -22.89 -15.17
C ASP A 157 11.62 -23.99 -16.23
N ARG A 158 10.42 -24.09 -16.81
CA ARG A 158 10.10 -25.17 -17.74
C ARG A 158 10.93 -25.05 -19.02
N THR A 159 11.79 -26.03 -19.25
CA THR A 159 12.54 -26.21 -20.50
C THR A 159 11.93 -27.32 -21.35
N TRP A 160 11.97 -27.18 -22.67
CA TRP A 160 11.38 -28.08 -23.65
C TRP A 160 12.45 -28.65 -24.59
#